data_AF-A0A935MQH4-F1
#
_entry.id   AF-A0A935MQH4-F1
#
_cell.length_a   1.000
_cell.length_b   1.000
_cell.length_c   1.000
_cell.angle_alpha   90.00
_cell.angle_beta   90.00
_cell.angle_gamma   90.00
#
_symmetry.space_group_name_H-M   'P 1'
#
loop_
_entity.id
_entity.type
_entity.pdbx_description
1 polymer ?
#
loop_
_entity_poly.entity_id
_entity_poly.type
_entity_poly.pdbx_seq_one_letter_code
_entity_poly.pdbx_strand_id
1 'polypeptide(L)'
;MNGFEERVINEIGNMTNIAFWTRNIERKGFRINGFVNHYPDFIIQTKSGKTILLETKGDHLDAEPKIRLGGLWAGKAGNNYRYFMVYERRTVDGAYKLEDFINIIKDI
;
A
#
# COMPACT_ATOMS: atom_id res chain seq x y z
N MET A 1 7.58 5.71 -11.90
CA MET A 1 7.84 5.87 -10.46
C MET A 1 8.12 7.33 -10.27
N ASN A 2 7.49 7.97 -9.29
CA ASN A 2 7.81 9.35 -8.93
C ASN A 2 8.75 9.36 -7.71
N GLY A 3 9.28 10.52 -7.34
CA GLY A 3 10.24 10.63 -6.24
C GLY A 3 9.68 10.17 -4.87
N PHE A 4 8.37 10.29 -4.64
CA PHE A 4 7.74 9.80 -3.41
C PHE A 4 7.63 8.27 -3.42
N GLU A 5 7.15 7.68 -4.52
CA GLU A 5 7.11 6.23 -4.73
C GLU A 5 8.51 5.59 -4.53
N GLU A 6 9.55 6.22 -5.10
CA GLU A 6 10.94 5.78 -4.95
C GLU A 6 11.39 5.80 -3.49
N ARG A 7 11.12 6.89 -2.77
CA ARG A 7 11.46 7.00 -1.35
C ARG A 7 10.77 5.90 -0.53
N VAL A 8 9.47 5.68 -0.74
CA VAL A 8 8.70 4.67 -0.01
C VAL A 8 9.28 3.26 -0.23
N ILE A 9 9.56 2.90 -1.48
CA ILE A 9 10.10 1.57 -1.79
C ILE A 9 11.55 1.40 -1.34
N ASN A 10 12.37 2.45 -1.37
CA ASN A 10 13.74 2.37 -0.83
C ASN A 10 13.74 2.08 0.67
N GLU A 11 12.83 2.68 1.45
CA GLU A 11 12.68 2.34 2.87
C GLU A 11 12.28 0.88 3.06
N ILE A 12 11.27 0.39 2.31
CA ILE A 12 10.77 -0.99 2.40
C ILE A 12 11.81 -2.01 1.94
N GLY A 13 12.50 -1.75 0.83
CA GLY A 13 13.45 -2.66 0.21
C GLY A 13 14.68 -2.95 1.09
N ASN A 14 14.99 -2.07 2.04
CA ASN A 14 16.08 -2.25 3.00
C ASN A 14 15.68 -2.99 4.27
N MET A 15 14.41 -3.36 4.43
CA MET A 15 13.93 -4.02 5.65
C MET A 15 14.17 -5.53 5.63
N THR A 16 14.66 -6.06 6.76
CA THR A 16 15.03 -7.47 6.88
C THR A 16 13.84 -8.44 6.89
N ASN A 17 12.64 -7.96 7.21
CA ASN A 17 11.40 -8.75 7.24
C ASN A 17 10.70 -8.83 5.86
N ILE A 18 11.17 -8.09 4.85
CA ILE A 18 10.64 -8.15 3.49
C ILE A 18 11.32 -9.27 2.70
N ALA A 19 10.53 -10.09 2.01
CA ALA A 19 11.01 -11.14 1.13
C ALA A 19 11.25 -10.60 -0.28
N PHE A 20 10.26 -9.91 -0.84
CA PHE A 20 10.37 -9.18 -2.09
C PHE A 20 9.27 -8.12 -2.20
N TRP A 21 9.41 -7.23 -3.18
CA TRP A 21 8.36 -6.34 -3.62
C TRP A 21 8.34 -6.30 -5.15
N THR A 22 7.20 -5.90 -5.71
CA THR A 22 7.06 -5.65 -7.14
C THR A 22 6.16 -4.45 -7.37
N ARG A 23 6.46 -3.71 -8.43
CA ARG A 23 5.58 -2.64 -8.92
C ARG A 23 4.38 -3.27 -9.62
N ASN A 24 3.19 -2.78 -9.32
CA ASN A 24 1.96 -3.24 -9.92
C ASN A 24 1.51 -2.24 -11.01
N ILE A 25 1.58 -2.69 -12.26
CA ILE A 25 1.40 -1.81 -13.42
C ILE A 25 -0.08 -1.47 -13.57
N GLU A 26 -0.42 -0.18 -13.57
CA GLU A 26 -1.79 0.27 -13.76
C GLU A 26 -2.41 -0.32 -15.04
N ARG A 27 -3.67 -0.75 -14.96
CA ARG A 27 -4.46 -1.37 -16.05
C ARG A 27 -3.95 -2.73 -16.55
N LYS A 28 -2.78 -3.20 -16.12
CA LYS A 28 -2.20 -4.50 -16.53
C LYS A 28 -2.02 -5.49 -15.39
N GLY A 29 -1.72 -4.99 -14.19
CA GLY A 29 -1.46 -5.79 -13.02
C GLY A 29 -2.70 -6.16 -12.23
N PHE A 30 -2.49 -6.49 -10.96
CA PHE A 30 -3.55 -6.81 -10.01
C PHE A 30 -4.48 -5.62 -9.81
N ARG A 31 -5.80 -5.88 -9.84
CA ARG A 31 -6.84 -4.89 -9.60
C ARG A 31 -7.74 -5.31 -8.44
N ILE A 32 -8.01 -4.38 -7.54
CA ILE A 32 -9.15 -4.44 -6.66
C ILE A 32 -10.34 -3.85 -7.43
N ASN A 33 -11.35 -4.68 -7.67
CA ASN A 33 -12.55 -4.29 -8.40
C ASN A 33 -13.70 -4.03 -7.43
N GLY A 34 -14.45 -2.96 -7.67
CA GLY A 34 -15.65 -2.58 -6.92
C GLY A 34 -16.34 -1.40 -7.58
N PHE A 35 -16.80 -0.42 -6.79
CA PHE A 35 -17.41 0.83 -7.30
C PHE A 35 -16.40 1.73 -8.05
N VAL A 36 -15.10 1.46 -7.94
CA VAL A 36 -14.03 1.95 -8.82
C VAL A 36 -13.07 0.80 -9.14
N ASN A 37 -12.25 0.95 -10.18
CA ASN A 37 -11.09 0.07 -10.39
C ASN A 37 -9.86 0.67 -9.70
N HIS A 38 -9.24 -0.09 -8.80
CA HIS A 38 -8.07 0.35 -8.07
C HIS A 38 -6.90 -0.61 -8.30
N TYR A 39 -5.80 -0.06 -8.79
CA TYR A 39 -4.52 -0.74 -8.97
C TYR A 39 -3.57 -0.14 -7.93
N PRO A 40 -3.30 -0.80 -6.79
CA PRO A 40 -2.30 -0.33 -5.84
C PRO A 40 -0.94 -0.23 -6.52
N ASP A 41 -0.11 0.76 -6.18
CA ASP A 41 1.22 0.96 -6.80
C ASP A 41 2.16 -0.24 -6.63
N PHE A 42 2.13 -0.91 -5.47
CA PHE A 42 3.06 -1.98 -5.13
C PHE A 42 2.39 -3.19 -4.47
N ILE A 43 3.00 -4.35 -4.69
CA ILE A 43 2.69 -5.60 -3.99
C ILE A 43 3.96 -6.02 -3.25
N ILE A 44 3.86 -6.21 -1.95
CA ILE A 44 4.98 -6.51 -1.07
C ILE A 44 4.71 -7.85 -0.39
N GLN A 45 5.71 -8.72 -0.36
CA GLN A 45 5.66 -9.99 0.35
C GLN A 45 6.63 -9.94 1.53
N THR A 46 6.11 -10.19 2.72
CA THR A 46 6.91 -10.35 3.94
C THR A 46 7.39 -11.78 4.09
N LYS A 47 8.48 -11.97 4.85
CA LYS A 47 9.02 -13.29 5.22
C LYS A 47 8.10 -14.05 6.17
N SER A 48 7.24 -13.35 6.91
CA SER A 48 6.20 -13.95 7.77
C SER A 48 4.99 -14.50 6.98
N GLY A 49 4.97 -14.31 5.65
CA GLY A 49 3.93 -14.84 4.77
C GLY A 49 2.78 -13.86 4.51
N LYS A 50 2.87 -12.60 4.96
CA LYS A 50 1.87 -11.56 4.67
C LYS A 50 2.12 -10.90 3.32
N THR A 51 1.05 -10.75 2.52
CA THR A 51 1.02 -9.99 1.28
C THR A 51 0.39 -8.63 1.54
N ILE A 52 1.07 -7.56 1.16
CA ILE A 52 0.66 -6.19 1.38
C ILE A 52 0.42 -5.51 0.04
N LEU A 53 -0.75 -4.91 -0.13
CA LEU A 53 -1.06 -3.99 -1.22
C LEU A 53 -0.83 -2.56 -0.74
N LEU A 54 0.01 -1.82 -1.45
CA LEU A 54 0.41 -0.47 -1.08
C LEU A 54 0.08 0.52 -2.20
N GLU A 55 -0.73 1.52 -1.89
CA GLU A 55 -0.94 2.72 -2.71
C GLU A 55 -0.20 3.89 -2.07
N THR A 56 0.58 4.62 -2.85
CA THR A 56 1.20 5.90 -2.45
C THR A 56 0.38 7.07 -2.98
N LYS A 57 0.32 8.15 -2.21
CA LYS A 57 -0.50 9.30 -2.57
C LYS A 57 0.18 10.62 -2.20
N GLY A 58 0.15 11.58 -3.13
CA GLY A 58 0.56 12.95 -2.85
C GLY A 58 -0.48 13.67 -1.98
N ASP A 59 -0.02 14.51 -1.05
CA ASP A 59 -0.87 15.16 -0.04
C ASP A 59 -2.03 16.00 -0.62
N HIS A 60 -1.86 16.58 -1.81
CA HIS A 60 -2.86 17.43 -2.46
C HIS A 60 -4.01 16.67 -3.14
N LEU A 61 -4.01 15.34 -3.13
CA LEU A 61 -4.94 14.52 -3.89
C LEU A 61 -5.88 13.74 -2.96
N ASP A 62 -7.18 13.77 -3.25
CA ASP A 62 -8.15 12.96 -2.53
C ASP A 62 -8.22 11.52 -3.07
N ALA A 63 -8.58 10.58 -2.19
CA ALA A 63 -8.62 9.16 -2.51
C ALA A 63 -9.64 8.35 -1.70
N GLU A 64 -10.60 8.98 -1.01
CA GLU A 64 -11.58 8.31 -0.14
C GLU A 64 -12.26 7.07 -0.77
N PRO A 65 -12.69 7.10 -2.06
CA PRO A 65 -13.28 5.93 -2.69
C PRO A 65 -12.30 4.74 -2.75
N LYS A 66 -11.03 5.00 -3.05
CA LYS A 66 -9.99 3.95 -3.11
C LYS A 66 -9.65 3.42 -1.72
N ILE A 67 -9.56 4.30 -0.72
CA ILE A 67 -9.32 3.91 0.69
C ILE A 67 -10.40 2.93 1.16
N ARG A 68 -11.67 3.30 0.96
CA ARG A 68 -12.80 2.45 1.35
C ARG A 68 -12.77 1.12 0.61
N LEU A 69 -12.49 1.12 -0.69
CA LEU A 69 -12.42 -0.11 -1.49
C LEU A 69 -11.28 -1.03 -1.02
N GLY A 70 -10.09 -0.48 -0.79
CA GLY A 70 -8.93 -1.24 -0.32
C GLY A 70 -9.13 -1.82 1.08
N GLY A 71 -9.73 -1.05 1.99
CA GLY A 71 -10.09 -1.51 3.33
C GLY A 71 -11.11 -2.66 3.29
N LEU A 72 -12.17 -2.53 2.46
CA LEU A 72 -13.15 -3.61 2.27
C LEU A 72 -12.51 -4.88 1.71
N TRP A 73 -11.63 -4.73 0.72
CA TRP A 73 -10.89 -5.86 0.16
C TRP A 73 -10.04 -6.57 1.23
N ALA A 74 -9.28 -5.82 2.03
CA ALA A 74 -8.45 -6.40 3.09
C ALA A 74 -9.31 -7.13 4.14
N GLY A 75 -10.45 -6.58 4.52
CA GLY A 75 -11.40 -7.22 5.44
C GLY A 75 -12.02 -8.53 4.91
N LYS A 76 -12.01 -8.75 3.59
CA LYS A 76 -12.52 -9.98 2.94
C LYS A 76 -11.41 -10.95 2.53
N ALA A 77 -10.19 -10.47 2.28
CA ALA A 77 -9.09 -11.29 1.78
C ALA A 77 -8.52 -12.25 2.83
N GLY A 78 -8.75 -11.99 4.12
CA GLY A 78 -8.31 -12.84 5.22
C GLY A 78 -6.96 -12.44 5.81
N ASN A 79 -6.51 -13.15 6.84
CA ASN A 79 -5.44 -12.68 7.72
C ASN A 79 -4.05 -12.57 7.05
N ASN A 80 -3.85 -13.15 5.86
CA ASN A 80 -2.56 -13.02 5.16
C ASN A 80 -2.43 -11.77 4.32
N TYR A 81 -3.49 -10.97 4.20
CA TYR A 81 -3.51 -9.80 3.33
C TYR A 81 -3.65 -8.51 4.13
N ARG A 82 -2.95 -7.46 3.69
CA ARG A 82 -3.08 -6.10 4.22
C ARG A 82 -3.20 -5.12 3.05
N TYR A 83 -3.84 -3.99 3.33
CA TYR A 83 -3.93 -2.86 2.42
C TYR A 83 -3.52 -1.60 3.15
N PHE A 84 -2.65 -0.80 2.54
CA PHE A 84 -2.27 0.51 3.04
C PHE A 84 -2.35 1.54 1.92
N MET A 85 -2.96 2.68 2.26
CA MET A 85 -2.78 3.91 1.50
C MET A 85 -1.87 4.83 2.31
N VAL A 86 -0.81 5.34 1.67
CA VAL A 86 0.24 6.12 2.34
C VAL A 86 0.37 7.49 1.71
N TYR A 87 0.12 8.52 2.50
CA TYR A 87 0.38 9.91 2.18
C TYR A 87 1.76 10.32 2.69
N GLU A 88 2.36 11.37 2.11
CA GLU A 88 3.66 11.85 2.58
C GLU A 88 3.53 12.41 4.01
N ARG A 89 2.58 13.33 4.22
CA ARG A 89 2.39 14.02 5.51
C ARG A 89 0.93 14.22 5.87
N ARG A 90 0.01 14.10 4.91
CA ARG A 90 -1.42 14.34 5.14
C ARG A 90 -2.04 13.23 5.98
N THR A 91 -2.84 13.62 6.96
CA THR A 91 -3.71 12.71 7.70
C THR A 91 -5.05 12.58 6.99
N VAL A 92 -5.43 11.34 6.69
CA VAL A 92 -6.73 10.99 6.09
C VAL A 92 -7.24 9.73 6.79
N ASP A 93 -8.53 9.70 7.12
CA ASP A 93 -9.14 8.51 7.74
C ASP A 93 -8.98 7.27 6.85
N GLY A 94 -8.61 6.14 7.47
CA GLY A 94 -8.28 4.90 6.76
C GLY A 94 -6.98 4.89 5.96
N ALA A 95 -6.14 5.93 6.06
CA ALA A 95 -4.82 5.99 5.46
C ALA A 95 -3.74 6.39 6.49
N TYR A 96 -2.47 6.28 6.09
CA TYR A 96 -1.32 6.49 6.97
C TYR A 96 -0.40 7.55 6.40
N LYS A 97 0.31 8.26 7.28
CA LYS A 97 1.50 9.02 6.87
C LYS A 97 2.64 8.03 6.68
N LEU A 98 3.63 8.40 5.86
CA LEU A 98 4.79 7.55 5.59
C LEU A 98 5.48 7.08 6.88
N GLU A 99 5.73 7.98 7.83
CA GLU A 99 6.41 7.64 9.09
C GLU A 99 5.65 6.59 9.91
N ASP A 100 4.33 6.73 10.02
CA ASP A 100 3.48 5.79 10.75
C ASP A 100 3.47 4.42 10.05
N PHE A 101 3.36 4.43 8.72
CA PHE A 101 3.38 3.21 7.91
C PHE A 101 4.71 2.46 8.04
N ILE A 102 5.85 3.16 8.01
CA ILE A 102 7.18 2.56 8.16
C ILE A 102 7.35 1.89 9.52
N ASN A 103 6.79 2.46 10.58
CA ASN A 103 6.82 1.82 11.90
C ASN A 103 5.96 0.55 11.93
N ILE A 104 4.79 0.57 11.30
CA ILE A 104 3.90 -0.60 11.24
C ILE A 104 4.52 -1.74 10.45
N ILE A 105 5.04 -1.47 9.23
CA ILE A 105 5.48 -2.53 8.32
C ILE A 105 6.74 -3.27 8.82
N LYS A 106 7.55 -2.65 9.70
CA LYS A 106 8.69 -3.32 10.34
C LYS A 106 8.26 -4.51 11.22
N ASP A 107 7.04 -4.47 11.75
CA ASP A 107 6.51 -5.45 12.70
C ASP A 107 5.55 -6.47 12.04
N ILE A 108 5.39 -6.42 10.71
CA ILE A 108 4.59 -7.39 9.93
C ILE A 108 5.49 -8.54 9.43
#